data_AF-I6LDY4-F1
#
_entry.id   AF-I6LDY4-F1
#
_cell.length_a   1.000
_cell.length_b   1.000
_cell.length_c   1.000
_cell.angle_alpha   90.00
_cell.angle_beta   90.00
_cell.angle_gamma   90.00
#
_symmetry.space_group_name_H-M   'P 1'
#
loop_
_entity.id
_entity.type
_entity.pdbx_description
1 polymer ?
#
loop_
_entity_poly.entity_id
_entity_poly.type
_entity_poly.pdbx_seq_one_letter_code
_entity_poly.pdbx_strand_id
1 'polypeptide(L)'
;YIFSNMRDLNINHGFPNNARPFIYQEVIDHGHETVSRDEYTDLGTVTEFRFSEEIGKAFRGNNALKWLQSWGTGWGFLPSNLALTFVDNHDNQRDGGQELNYKSPKQYKMATAFHLAFPYGISQVMSSFGFDDRDQAPPQDSQERIISPEFDADGGCINGWICEHRWRQIYNMVRFKNAVRGTELSNWWDNGDNQIAFCRGNKGFVAFNNNMYNLSENLQTCLPAGEYCDVISGSLINGACTGKSVTVDDYGYGHISINTDELDGVLAIHTDARL
;
A
#
# COMPACT_ATOMS: atom_id res chain seq x y z
N TYR A 1 -4.36 15.99 -30.41
CA TYR A 1 -4.10 14.59 -29.99
C TYR A 1 -2.66 14.53 -29.49
N ILE A 2 -2.42 14.94 -28.24
CA ILE A 2 -1.07 15.25 -27.72
C ILE A 2 -0.20 13.97 -27.65
N PHE A 3 -0.78 12.84 -27.26
CA PHE A 3 -0.04 11.59 -27.02
C PHE A 3 -0.05 10.59 -28.18
N SER A 4 -0.85 10.80 -29.24
CA SER A 4 -0.83 9.90 -30.43
C SER A 4 0.50 9.97 -31.18
N ASN A 5 1.17 11.11 -31.16
CA ASN A 5 2.40 11.34 -31.91
C ASN A 5 3.66 10.89 -31.17
N MET A 6 3.53 10.35 -29.94
CA MET A 6 4.68 9.77 -29.25
C MET A 6 5.20 8.56 -30.03
N ARG A 7 6.50 8.28 -29.89
CA ARG A 7 7.10 7.06 -30.45
C ARG A 7 6.76 5.87 -29.56
N ASP A 8 6.72 4.69 -30.16
CA ASP A 8 6.66 3.44 -29.41
C ASP A 8 7.93 3.26 -28.58
N LEU A 9 7.81 2.49 -27.50
CA LEU A 9 8.91 2.14 -26.61
C LEU A 9 9.93 1.23 -27.33
N ASN A 10 11.21 1.41 -26.99
CA ASN A 10 12.30 0.74 -27.67
C ASN A 10 12.41 -0.74 -27.27
N ILE A 11 12.19 -1.65 -28.22
CA ILE A 11 12.25 -3.11 -28.02
C ILE A 11 13.60 -3.60 -27.50
N ASN A 12 14.69 -2.85 -27.69
CA ASN A 12 16.01 -3.19 -27.13
C ASN A 12 16.05 -3.12 -25.60
N HIS A 13 15.06 -2.47 -24.97
CA HIS A 13 14.89 -2.45 -23.50
C HIS A 13 13.86 -3.47 -23.01
N GLY A 14 13.48 -4.46 -23.84
CA GLY A 14 12.58 -5.54 -23.45
C GLY A 14 11.09 -5.22 -23.59
N PHE A 15 10.74 -4.09 -24.20
CA PHE A 15 9.34 -3.75 -24.49
C PHE A 15 8.80 -4.59 -25.67
N PRO A 16 7.52 -5.00 -25.64
CA PRO A 16 6.87 -5.61 -26.80
C PRO A 16 6.88 -4.70 -28.03
N ASN A 17 6.79 -5.29 -29.23
CA ASN A 17 6.56 -4.52 -30.45
C ASN A 17 5.29 -3.65 -30.32
N ASN A 18 5.36 -2.40 -30.78
CA ASN A 18 4.29 -1.40 -30.72
C ASN A 18 3.84 -1.01 -29.29
N ALA A 19 4.65 -1.31 -28.27
CA ALA A 19 4.35 -0.88 -26.91
C ALA A 19 4.34 0.65 -26.81
N ARG A 20 3.27 1.23 -26.27
CA ARG A 20 3.14 2.67 -26.06
C ARG A 20 3.67 3.08 -24.68
N PRO A 21 4.22 4.30 -24.51
CA PRO A 21 4.54 4.83 -23.20
C PRO A 21 3.32 4.82 -22.28
N PHE A 22 3.52 4.41 -21.03
CA PHE A 22 2.52 4.62 -19.99
C PHE A 22 2.53 6.09 -19.58
N ILE A 23 1.36 6.73 -19.61
CA ILE A 23 1.20 8.14 -19.26
C ILE A 23 0.33 8.23 -18.03
N TYR A 24 0.86 8.88 -17.00
CA TYR A 24 0.08 9.42 -15.92
C TYR A 24 0.27 10.93 -15.86
N GLN A 25 -0.76 11.63 -15.42
CA GLN A 25 -0.81 13.08 -15.35
C GLN A 25 -0.99 13.47 -13.89
N GLU A 26 -0.12 14.33 -13.40
CA GLU A 26 -0.28 14.93 -12.08
C GLU A 26 -1.33 16.05 -12.18
N VAL A 27 -2.52 15.77 -11.67
CA VAL A 27 -3.63 16.73 -11.56
C VAL A 27 -4.09 16.69 -10.12
N ILE A 28 -3.81 17.77 -9.39
CA ILE A 28 -4.26 17.94 -8.01
C ILE A 28 -5.71 18.39 -8.07
N ASP A 29 -6.63 17.46 -7.80
CA ASP A 29 -8.06 17.73 -7.70
C ASP A 29 -8.61 17.04 -6.44
N HIS A 30 -8.91 17.87 -5.45
CA HIS A 30 -9.49 17.48 -4.17
C HIS A 30 -11.03 17.32 -4.21
N GLY A 31 -11.62 17.34 -5.41
CA GLY A 31 -13.06 17.15 -5.66
C GLY A 31 -13.90 18.42 -5.58
N HIS A 32 -13.25 19.58 -5.46
CA HIS A 32 -13.89 20.90 -5.37
C HIS A 32 -13.13 21.98 -6.16
N GLU A 33 -12.18 21.56 -6.98
CA GLU A 33 -11.41 22.46 -7.84
C GLU A 33 -12.22 22.87 -9.07
N THR A 34 -11.86 24.02 -9.66
CA THR A 34 -12.48 24.46 -10.92
C THR A 34 -12.04 23.62 -12.11
N VAL A 35 -10.77 23.20 -12.11
CA VAL A 35 -10.20 22.27 -13.09
C VAL A 35 -10.31 20.87 -12.51
N SER A 36 -10.97 19.97 -13.23
CA SER A 36 -11.18 18.61 -12.75
C SER A 36 -10.20 17.63 -13.37
N ARG A 37 -9.79 16.62 -12.59
CA ARG A 37 -9.05 15.46 -13.08
C ARG A 37 -9.77 14.70 -14.20
N ASP A 38 -11.10 14.75 -14.25
CA ASP A 38 -11.90 14.05 -15.25
C ASP A 38 -11.61 14.55 -16.68
N GLU A 39 -11.22 15.83 -16.83
CA GLU A 39 -10.85 16.44 -18.11
C GLU A 39 -9.61 15.78 -18.77
N TYR A 40 -8.83 15.02 -18.00
CA TYR A 40 -7.56 14.43 -18.43
C TYR A 40 -7.62 12.91 -18.59
N THR A 41 -8.74 12.27 -18.23
CA THR A 41 -8.89 10.81 -18.21
C THR A 41 -8.85 10.17 -19.60
N ASP A 42 -9.30 10.88 -20.64
CA ASP A 42 -9.20 10.45 -22.04
C ASP A 42 -7.76 10.48 -22.58
N LEU A 43 -6.86 11.19 -21.89
CA LEU A 43 -5.46 11.34 -22.31
C LEU A 43 -4.55 10.27 -21.66
N GLY A 44 -4.92 9.75 -20.49
CA GLY A 44 -4.14 8.76 -19.76
C GLY A 44 -4.57 8.62 -18.30
N THR A 45 -3.75 7.92 -17.52
CA THR A 45 -3.94 7.81 -16.06
C THR A 45 -3.76 9.18 -15.41
N VAL A 46 -4.41 9.40 -14.26
CA VAL A 46 -4.33 10.65 -13.48
C VAL A 46 -4.06 10.32 -12.02
N THR A 47 -3.29 11.15 -11.34
CA THR A 47 -3.06 11.05 -9.89
C THR A 47 -4.35 11.26 -9.10
N GLU A 48 -4.73 10.30 -8.26
CA GLU A 48 -5.91 10.37 -7.40
C GLU A 48 -5.53 10.90 -6.01
N PHE A 49 -5.35 12.23 -5.89
CA PHE A 49 -4.92 12.84 -4.62
C PHE A 49 -5.91 12.62 -3.46
N ARG A 50 -7.21 12.51 -3.73
CA ARG A 50 -8.21 12.21 -2.69
C ARG A 50 -7.98 10.84 -2.05
N PHE A 51 -7.34 9.90 -2.75
CA PHE A 51 -6.92 8.64 -2.14
C PHE A 51 -5.97 8.89 -0.97
N SER A 52 -4.93 9.71 -1.19
CA SER A 52 -3.89 10.03 -0.18
C SER A 52 -4.50 10.74 1.03
N GLU A 53 -5.41 11.69 0.80
CA GLU A 53 -6.10 12.40 1.87
C GLU A 53 -6.99 11.47 2.71
N GLU A 54 -7.86 10.71 2.06
CA GLU A 54 -8.88 9.91 2.75
C GLU A 54 -8.25 8.70 3.46
N ILE A 55 -7.19 8.10 2.89
CA ILE A 55 -6.49 7.00 3.56
C ILE A 55 -5.70 7.53 4.77
N GLY A 56 -5.12 8.73 4.65
CA GLY A 56 -4.50 9.45 5.75
C GLY A 56 -5.49 9.70 6.89
N LYS A 57 -6.66 10.26 6.59
CA LYS A 57 -7.74 10.50 7.58
C LYS A 57 -8.17 9.21 8.26
N ALA A 58 -8.39 8.13 7.51
CA ALA A 58 -8.83 6.86 8.05
C ALA A 58 -7.81 6.26 9.05
N PHE A 59 -6.55 6.14 8.64
CA PHE A 59 -5.51 5.52 9.48
C PHE A 59 -4.97 6.44 10.59
N ARG A 60 -5.21 7.76 10.53
CA ARG A 60 -5.05 8.67 11.67
C ARG A 60 -6.20 8.61 12.69
N GLY A 61 -7.28 7.87 12.40
CA GLY A 61 -8.45 7.75 13.26
C GLY A 61 -9.45 8.90 13.14
N ASN A 62 -9.30 9.76 12.12
CA ASN A 62 -10.27 10.81 11.80
C ASN A 62 -11.47 10.27 11.01
N ASN A 63 -11.39 9.02 10.54
CA ASN A 63 -12.50 8.30 9.94
C ASN A 63 -12.40 6.81 10.27
N ALA A 64 -13.52 6.13 10.54
CA ALA A 64 -13.50 4.73 10.95
C ALA A 64 -13.16 3.80 9.79
N LEU A 65 -12.31 2.79 10.03
CA LEU A 65 -11.87 1.87 8.98
C LEU A 65 -13.01 1.07 8.33
N LYS A 66 -14.13 0.83 9.04
CA LYS A 66 -15.29 0.11 8.47
C LYS A 66 -15.81 0.72 7.17
N TRP A 67 -15.68 2.04 6.99
CA TRP A 67 -16.19 2.72 5.81
C TRP A 67 -15.38 2.40 4.54
N LEU A 68 -14.18 1.84 4.70
CA LEU A 68 -13.31 1.45 3.59
C LEU A 68 -13.84 0.23 2.81
N GLN A 69 -14.96 -0.37 3.23
CA GLN A 69 -15.63 -1.45 2.47
C GLN A 69 -15.95 -1.03 1.02
N SER A 70 -16.29 0.24 0.80
CA SER A 70 -16.64 0.79 -0.52
C SER A 70 -15.49 1.58 -1.18
N TRP A 71 -14.26 1.46 -0.64
CA TRP A 71 -13.09 2.23 -1.07
C TRP A 71 -12.88 2.18 -2.60
N GLY A 72 -12.59 3.33 -3.21
CA GLY A 72 -12.51 3.46 -4.67
C GLY A 72 -13.62 4.36 -5.24
N THR A 73 -14.26 3.92 -6.32
CA THR A 73 -15.30 4.70 -7.01
C THR A 73 -16.51 5.02 -6.12
N GLY A 74 -16.80 4.20 -5.11
CA GLY A 74 -17.83 4.48 -4.09
C GLY A 74 -17.54 5.72 -3.23
N TRP A 75 -16.29 6.17 -3.18
CA TRP A 75 -15.85 7.40 -2.52
C TRP A 75 -15.76 8.58 -3.51
N GLY A 76 -16.23 8.37 -4.74
CA GLY A 76 -16.14 9.33 -5.84
C GLY A 76 -14.73 9.45 -6.41
N PHE A 77 -13.87 8.44 -6.22
CA PHE A 77 -12.58 8.39 -6.91
C PHE A 77 -12.76 8.01 -8.39
N LEU A 78 -11.71 8.24 -9.18
CA LEU A 78 -11.63 7.86 -10.59
C LEU A 78 -11.87 6.35 -10.81
N PRO A 79 -12.22 5.92 -12.03
CA PRO A 79 -12.16 4.52 -12.39
C PRO A 79 -10.78 3.91 -12.09
N SER A 80 -10.75 2.71 -11.51
CA SER A 80 -9.53 2.06 -11.00
C SER A 80 -8.40 1.99 -12.03
N ASN A 81 -8.71 1.74 -13.31
CA ASN A 81 -7.73 1.66 -14.40
C ASN A 81 -7.16 3.02 -14.84
N LEU A 82 -7.76 4.13 -14.37
CA LEU A 82 -7.34 5.50 -14.67
C LEU A 82 -6.70 6.19 -13.46
N ALA A 83 -6.73 5.58 -12.28
CA ALA A 83 -6.23 6.19 -11.04
C ALA A 83 -4.80 5.72 -10.72
N LEU A 84 -3.83 6.63 -10.72
CA LEU A 84 -2.55 6.43 -10.04
C LEU A 84 -2.73 6.82 -8.57
N THR A 85 -2.46 5.88 -7.67
CA THR A 85 -2.78 6.00 -6.24
C THR A 85 -1.52 5.84 -5.40
N PHE A 86 -1.45 6.58 -4.30
CA PHE A 86 -0.31 6.61 -3.39
C PHE A 86 -0.79 7.05 -2.01
N VAL A 87 -0.12 6.58 -0.95
CA VAL A 87 -0.39 7.05 0.43
C VAL A 87 0.14 8.48 0.59
N ASP A 88 1.32 8.75 0.05
CA ASP A 88 1.98 10.04 -0.06
C ASP A 88 2.77 10.14 -1.37
N ASN A 89 3.07 11.36 -1.78
CA ASN A 89 4.03 11.65 -2.84
C ASN A 89 5.14 12.55 -2.30
N HIS A 90 6.07 12.95 -3.18
CA HIS A 90 7.23 13.76 -2.80
C HIS A 90 6.88 15.17 -2.29
N ASP A 91 5.75 15.74 -2.72
CA ASP A 91 5.28 17.06 -2.29
C ASP A 91 4.49 16.97 -0.98
N ASN A 92 3.43 16.16 -0.96
CA ASN A 92 2.44 16.18 0.11
C ASN A 92 2.95 15.56 1.43
N GLN A 93 4.00 14.73 1.36
CA GLN A 93 4.70 14.28 2.57
C GLN A 93 5.34 15.44 3.35
N ARG A 94 5.46 16.63 2.74
CA ARG A 94 6.12 17.84 3.27
C ARG A 94 5.15 18.97 3.60
N ASP A 95 3.86 18.82 3.27
CA ASP A 95 2.86 19.88 3.45
C ASP A 95 2.41 20.07 4.91
N GLY A 96 2.85 19.20 5.82
CA GLY A 96 2.56 19.31 7.26
C GLY A 96 1.09 19.04 7.63
N GLY A 97 0.31 18.50 6.69
CA GLY A 97 -1.11 18.23 6.84
C GLY A 97 -1.44 16.87 7.45
N GLN A 98 -2.50 16.24 6.94
CA GLN A 98 -3.03 14.96 7.42
C GLN A 98 -2.45 13.76 6.66
N GLU A 99 -1.59 14.00 5.67
CA GLU A 99 -0.92 13.00 4.86
C GLU A 99 -0.08 12.11 5.76
N LEU A 100 -0.19 10.79 5.57
CA LEU A 100 0.67 9.84 6.26
C LEU A 100 1.98 9.71 5.51
N ASN A 101 3.10 9.76 6.22
CA ASN A 101 4.43 9.54 5.67
C ASN A 101 5.26 8.69 6.63
N TYR A 102 6.52 8.43 6.27
CA TYR A 102 7.42 7.60 7.07
C TYR A 102 7.64 8.08 8.52
N LYS A 103 7.39 9.37 8.83
CA LYS A 103 7.52 9.92 10.20
C LYS A 103 6.43 9.41 11.14
N SER A 104 5.35 8.83 10.62
CA SER A 104 4.30 8.13 11.39
C SER A 104 4.30 6.63 11.02
N PRO A 105 5.37 5.87 11.38
CA PRO A 105 5.69 4.61 10.72
C PRO A 105 4.63 3.51 10.92
N LYS A 106 3.98 3.43 12.09
CA LYS A 106 2.93 2.43 12.34
C LYS A 106 1.72 2.66 11.43
N GLN A 107 1.16 3.87 11.45
CA GLN A 107 0.00 4.23 10.62
C GLN A 107 0.34 4.19 9.13
N TYR A 108 1.54 4.65 8.74
CA TYR A 108 1.98 4.63 7.34
C TYR A 108 2.11 3.19 6.79
N LYS A 109 2.68 2.27 7.56
CA LYS A 109 2.73 0.84 7.19
C LYS A 109 1.33 0.23 7.08
N MET A 110 0.42 0.57 8.01
CA MET A 110 -0.97 0.11 7.96
C MET A 110 -1.70 0.62 6.71
N ALA A 111 -1.62 1.92 6.42
CA ALA A 111 -2.22 2.52 5.23
C ALA A 111 -1.64 1.92 3.93
N THR A 112 -0.31 1.75 3.87
CA THR A 112 0.36 1.16 2.71
C THR A 112 -0.03 -0.31 2.51
N ALA A 113 -0.16 -1.08 3.60
CA ALA A 113 -0.65 -2.45 3.53
C ALA A 113 -2.08 -2.52 2.99
N PHE A 114 -2.98 -1.63 3.45
CA PHE A 114 -4.34 -1.53 2.90
C PHE A 114 -4.33 -1.15 1.41
N HIS A 115 -3.54 -0.14 1.02
CA HIS A 115 -3.37 0.29 -0.38
C HIS A 115 -2.90 -0.84 -1.29
N LEU A 116 -1.98 -1.68 -0.82
CA LEU A 116 -1.46 -2.81 -1.59
C LEU A 116 -2.43 -4.00 -1.60
N ALA A 117 -3.18 -4.22 -0.52
CA ALA A 117 -4.15 -5.32 -0.41
C ALA A 117 -5.48 -5.05 -1.12
N PHE A 118 -5.96 -3.81 -1.15
CA PHE A 118 -7.25 -3.46 -1.75
C PHE A 118 -7.15 -3.38 -3.29
N PRO A 119 -8.13 -3.92 -4.06
CA PRO A 119 -8.06 -3.99 -5.52
C PRO A 119 -8.46 -2.67 -6.23
N TYR A 120 -7.90 -1.54 -5.81
CA TYR A 120 -8.19 -0.23 -6.41
C TYR A 120 -6.91 0.49 -6.85
N GLY A 121 -6.95 1.05 -8.06
CA GLY A 121 -5.89 1.90 -8.60
C GLY A 121 -4.61 1.18 -9.02
N ILE A 122 -3.77 1.94 -9.70
CA ILE A 122 -2.37 1.63 -9.97
C ILE A 122 -1.59 2.13 -8.76
N SER A 123 -1.03 1.22 -7.95
CA SER A 123 -0.34 1.59 -6.72
C SER A 123 1.08 2.07 -6.99
N GLN A 124 1.41 3.27 -6.51
CA GLN A 124 2.76 3.78 -6.39
C GLN A 124 3.15 3.79 -4.91
N VAL A 125 4.33 3.24 -4.60
CA VAL A 125 4.91 3.24 -3.25
C VAL A 125 6.01 4.28 -3.22
N MET A 126 5.95 5.19 -2.24
CA MET A 126 6.97 6.21 -2.05
C MET A 126 8.26 5.61 -1.46
N SER A 127 9.40 6.20 -1.82
CA SER A 127 10.68 5.91 -1.20
C SER A 127 11.43 7.22 -1.00
N SER A 128 11.66 7.59 0.25
CA SER A 128 12.06 8.94 0.65
C SER A 128 13.51 8.99 1.13
N PHE A 129 13.98 10.21 1.32
CA PHE A 129 15.12 10.53 2.19
C PHE A 129 14.61 11.31 3.41
N GLY A 130 15.39 11.29 4.49
CA GLY A 130 15.08 12.00 5.72
C GLY A 130 15.13 13.51 5.53
N PHE A 131 14.08 14.20 5.93
CA PHE A 131 14.01 15.66 5.91
C PHE A 131 13.37 16.21 7.19
N ASP A 132 13.77 17.41 7.57
CA ASP A 132 13.16 18.21 8.65
C ASP A 132 12.55 19.52 8.14
N ASP A 133 12.95 19.97 6.94
CA ASP A 133 12.41 21.13 6.24
C ASP A 133 11.70 20.76 4.93
N ARG A 134 10.73 21.58 4.52
CA ARG A 134 9.97 21.40 3.29
C ARG A 134 10.89 21.39 2.07
N ASP A 135 11.82 22.33 1.99
CA ASP A 135 12.68 22.54 0.83
C ASP A 135 14.04 21.84 0.98
N GLN A 136 14.16 20.90 1.93
CA GLN A 136 15.39 20.18 2.17
C GLN A 136 15.79 19.29 0.98
N ALA A 137 17.00 19.53 0.48
CA ALA A 137 17.64 18.72 -0.56
C ALA A 137 17.92 17.27 -0.09
N PRO A 138 18.06 16.32 -1.03
CA PRO A 138 18.48 14.96 -0.71
C PRO A 138 19.87 14.91 -0.03
N PRO A 139 20.22 13.80 0.64
CA PRO A 139 21.53 13.62 1.25
C PRO A 139 22.67 13.86 0.26
N GLN A 140 23.59 14.75 0.60
CA GLN A 140 24.67 15.19 -0.26
C GLN A 140 25.98 15.40 0.51
N ASP A 141 27.11 15.29 -0.18
CA ASP A 141 28.43 15.57 0.40
C ASP A 141 28.75 17.08 0.45
N SER A 142 29.93 17.45 0.94
CA SER A 142 30.34 18.85 1.05
C SER A 142 30.53 19.56 -0.30
N GLN A 143 30.45 18.83 -1.41
CA GLN A 143 30.48 19.37 -2.78
C GLN A 143 29.10 19.28 -3.45
N GLU A 144 28.02 19.10 -2.69
CA GLU A 144 26.64 19.03 -3.19
C GLU A 144 26.38 17.86 -4.16
N ARG A 145 27.17 16.79 -4.07
CA ARG A 145 26.92 15.56 -4.83
C ARG A 145 26.02 14.65 -4.01
N ILE A 146 24.95 14.14 -4.64
CA ILE A 146 24.01 13.22 -4.00
C ILE A 146 24.76 11.96 -3.54
N ILE A 147 24.62 11.63 -2.27
CA ILE A 147 25.18 10.42 -1.67
C ILE A 147 24.24 9.26 -1.99
N SER A 148 24.79 8.16 -2.51
CA SER A 148 24.01 6.95 -2.78
C SER A 148 23.53 6.28 -1.48
N PRO A 149 22.36 5.63 -1.50
CA PRO A 149 21.95 4.77 -0.39
C PRO A 149 22.94 3.60 -0.25
N GLU A 150 23.27 3.30 1.00
CA GLU A 150 23.96 2.08 1.41
C GLU A 150 23.05 1.27 2.33
N PHE A 151 23.42 0.02 2.60
CA PHE A 151 22.60 -0.89 3.40
C PHE A 151 23.34 -1.31 4.67
N ASP A 152 22.64 -1.29 5.80
CA ASP A 152 23.12 -1.89 7.05
C ASP A 152 22.99 -3.43 7.04
N ALA A 153 23.39 -4.07 8.14
CA ALA A 153 23.35 -5.52 8.28
C ALA A 153 21.92 -6.09 8.25
N ASP A 154 20.92 -5.29 8.62
CA ASP A 154 19.50 -5.65 8.63
C ASP A 154 18.81 -5.34 7.28
N GLY A 155 19.56 -4.77 6.31
CA GLY A 155 19.09 -4.39 4.99
C GLY A 155 18.36 -3.05 4.93
N GLY A 156 18.36 -2.30 6.04
CA GLY A 156 17.87 -0.92 6.13
C GLY A 156 18.79 0.03 5.38
N CYS A 157 18.23 1.14 4.88
CA CYS A 157 19.03 2.16 4.22
C CYS A 157 19.72 3.09 5.23
N ILE A 158 20.95 3.47 4.91
CA ILE A 158 21.71 4.48 5.64
C ILE A 158 21.98 5.69 4.72
N ASN A 159 22.89 6.59 5.11
CA ASN A 159 23.20 7.83 4.38
C ASN A 159 21.99 8.78 4.24
N GLY A 160 21.09 8.77 5.23
CA GLY A 160 19.91 9.65 5.25
C GLY A 160 18.75 9.18 4.35
N TRP A 161 18.84 7.99 3.75
CA TRP A 161 17.75 7.41 2.96
C TRP A 161 16.80 6.61 3.85
N ILE A 162 15.48 6.75 3.64
CA ILE A 162 14.46 6.05 4.43
C ILE A 162 14.17 4.67 3.86
N CYS A 163 14.05 4.57 2.53
CA CYS A 163 13.78 3.33 1.80
C CYS A 163 12.58 2.53 2.33
N GLU A 164 11.42 3.17 2.41
CA GLU A 164 10.15 2.54 2.82
C GLU A 164 9.86 1.28 2.00
N HIS A 165 10.21 1.29 0.70
CA HIS A 165 10.11 0.12 -0.18
C HIS A 165 10.93 -1.12 0.28
N ARG A 166 11.85 -0.97 1.24
CA ARG A 166 12.64 -2.05 1.86
C ARG A 166 12.14 -2.46 3.22
N TRP A 167 11.18 -1.75 3.80
CA TRP A 167 10.56 -2.18 5.05
C TRP A 167 9.82 -3.49 4.79
N ARG A 168 10.03 -4.48 5.67
CA ARG A 168 9.45 -5.83 5.52
C ARG A 168 7.97 -5.81 5.23
N GLN A 169 7.24 -5.02 6.01
CA GLN A 169 5.81 -4.84 5.90
C GLN A 169 5.39 -4.32 4.51
N ILE A 170 6.21 -3.49 3.86
CA ILE A 170 5.89 -2.91 2.55
C ILE A 170 6.30 -3.87 1.42
N TYR A 171 7.55 -4.37 1.39
CA TYR A 171 7.95 -5.27 0.29
C TYR A 171 7.18 -6.59 0.31
N ASN A 172 6.82 -7.10 1.50
CA ASN A 172 5.97 -8.29 1.59
C ASN A 172 4.55 -8.00 1.15
N MET A 173 4.01 -6.79 1.37
CA MET A 173 2.71 -6.42 0.82
C MET A 173 2.74 -6.18 -0.69
N VAL A 174 3.88 -5.81 -1.27
CA VAL A 174 4.08 -5.86 -2.74
C VAL A 174 4.04 -7.31 -3.24
N ARG A 175 4.65 -8.26 -2.51
CA ARG A 175 4.53 -9.71 -2.81
C ARG A 175 3.09 -10.21 -2.66
N PHE A 176 2.40 -9.82 -1.59
CA PHE A 176 0.98 -10.10 -1.38
C PHE A 176 0.16 -9.63 -2.59
N LYS A 177 0.32 -8.36 -3.01
CA LYS A 177 -0.42 -7.79 -4.16
C LYS A 177 -0.18 -8.58 -5.45
N ASN A 178 1.02 -9.12 -5.64
CA ASN A 178 1.34 -10.00 -6.77
C ASN A 178 0.69 -11.39 -6.63
N ALA A 179 0.76 -12.02 -5.46
CA ALA A 179 0.17 -13.33 -5.19
C ALA A 179 -1.35 -13.32 -5.43
N VAL A 180 -2.02 -12.25 -5.02
CA VAL A 180 -3.48 -12.08 -5.16
C VAL A 180 -3.91 -11.42 -6.48
N ARG A 181 -3.00 -11.28 -7.45
CA ARG A 181 -3.32 -10.67 -8.74
C ARG A 181 -4.48 -11.41 -9.42
N GLY A 182 -5.42 -10.64 -9.96
CA GLY A 182 -6.59 -11.16 -10.68
C GLY A 182 -7.73 -11.67 -9.79
N THR A 183 -7.67 -11.47 -8.47
CA THR A 183 -8.78 -11.79 -7.57
C THR A 183 -9.56 -10.55 -7.17
N GLU A 184 -10.85 -10.72 -6.92
CA GLU A 184 -11.71 -9.67 -6.36
C GLU A 184 -11.56 -9.58 -4.83
N LEU A 185 -12.08 -8.49 -4.26
CA LEU A 185 -12.33 -8.41 -2.82
C LEU A 185 -13.55 -9.26 -2.46
N SER A 186 -13.48 -9.97 -1.34
CA SER A 186 -14.60 -10.78 -0.83
C SER A 186 -14.52 -10.90 0.69
N ASN A 187 -15.61 -11.35 1.32
CA ASN A 187 -15.68 -11.62 2.76
C ASN A 187 -15.15 -10.46 3.61
N TRP A 188 -15.65 -9.25 3.33
CA TRP A 188 -15.41 -8.10 4.20
C TRP A 188 -16.01 -8.37 5.58
N TRP A 189 -15.21 -8.12 6.60
CA TRP A 189 -15.60 -8.16 8.00
C TRP A 189 -15.16 -6.86 8.67
N ASP A 190 -15.99 -6.34 9.57
CA ASP A 190 -15.62 -5.26 10.47
C ASP A 190 -16.33 -5.41 11.82
N ASN A 191 -15.78 -4.77 12.84
CA ASN A 191 -16.38 -4.73 14.18
C ASN A 191 -17.37 -3.56 14.39
N GLY A 192 -17.82 -2.90 13.31
CA GLY A 192 -18.57 -1.65 13.38
C GLY A 192 -17.73 -0.42 13.71
N ASP A 193 -16.39 -0.51 13.73
CA ASP A 193 -15.47 0.59 13.99
C ASP A 193 -14.12 0.49 13.23
N ASN A 194 -13.01 0.24 13.93
CA ASN A 194 -11.63 0.35 13.42
C ASN A 194 -10.89 -0.99 13.37
N GLN A 195 -11.60 -2.11 13.47
CA GLN A 195 -11.09 -3.44 13.11
C GLN A 195 -11.79 -3.89 11.84
N ILE A 196 -10.99 -4.22 10.84
CA ILE A 196 -11.48 -4.67 9.53
C ILE A 196 -10.66 -5.86 9.05
N ALA A 197 -11.26 -6.72 8.24
CA ALA A 197 -10.58 -7.78 7.54
C ALA A 197 -11.27 -8.09 6.21
N PHE A 198 -10.52 -8.60 5.24
CA PHE A 198 -11.09 -9.04 3.98
C PHE A 198 -10.19 -10.04 3.26
N CYS A 199 -10.82 -10.80 2.37
CA CYS A 199 -10.16 -11.73 1.48
C CYS A 199 -9.91 -11.11 0.10
N ARG A 200 -8.85 -11.58 -0.55
CA ARG A 200 -8.59 -11.41 -1.98
C ARG A 200 -8.72 -12.78 -2.66
N GLY A 201 -9.95 -13.06 -3.10
CA GLY A 201 -10.39 -14.38 -3.53
C GLY A 201 -10.02 -15.45 -2.49
N ASN A 202 -9.50 -16.59 -2.97
CA ASN A 202 -8.93 -17.66 -2.15
C ASN A 202 -7.40 -17.60 -2.07
N LYS A 203 -6.79 -16.44 -2.35
CA LYS A 203 -5.34 -16.29 -2.48
C LYS A 203 -4.67 -15.51 -1.37
N GLY A 204 -5.41 -14.63 -0.68
CA GLY A 204 -4.87 -13.86 0.43
C GLY A 204 -5.96 -13.32 1.35
N PHE A 205 -5.55 -13.04 2.58
CA PHE A 205 -6.36 -12.47 3.64
C PHE A 205 -5.55 -11.41 4.37
N VAL A 206 -6.20 -10.32 4.76
CA VAL A 206 -5.59 -9.26 5.55
C VAL A 206 -6.55 -8.79 6.63
N ALA A 207 -6.02 -8.47 7.81
CA ALA A 207 -6.76 -7.88 8.92
C ALA A 207 -6.00 -6.68 9.48
N PHE A 208 -6.76 -5.70 9.98
CA PHE A 208 -6.25 -4.45 10.55
C PHE A 208 -6.89 -4.22 11.91
N ASN A 209 -6.10 -3.71 12.85
CA ASN A 209 -6.58 -3.22 14.13
C ASN A 209 -6.08 -1.79 14.37
N ASN A 210 -6.98 -0.82 14.26
CA ASN A 210 -6.74 0.57 14.62
C ASN A 210 -7.62 1.01 15.82
N ASN A 211 -8.22 0.05 16.53
CA ASN A 211 -8.91 0.29 17.80
C ASN A 211 -7.93 0.43 18.97
N MET A 212 -8.41 0.96 20.09
CA MET A 212 -7.65 1.02 21.36
C MET A 212 -7.74 -0.29 22.18
N TYR A 213 -8.28 -1.37 21.60
CA TYR A 213 -8.34 -2.69 22.20
C TYR A 213 -7.95 -3.77 21.18
N ASN A 214 -7.56 -4.94 21.69
CA ASN A 214 -7.02 -6.02 20.87
C ASN A 214 -8.08 -6.61 19.93
N LEU A 215 -7.65 -7.02 18.73
CA LEU A 215 -8.40 -7.91 17.86
C LEU A 215 -8.04 -9.35 18.26
N SER A 216 -9.05 -10.19 18.51
CA SER A 216 -8.88 -11.62 18.81
C SER A 216 -10.14 -12.37 18.39
N GLU A 217 -10.21 -12.79 17.13
CA GLU A 217 -11.43 -13.32 16.51
C GLU A 217 -11.13 -14.50 15.60
N ASN A 218 -12.09 -15.42 15.46
CA ASN A 218 -12.03 -16.47 14.43
C ASN A 218 -12.71 -15.95 13.17
N LEU A 219 -11.93 -15.66 12.14
CA LEU A 219 -12.40 -15.01 10.92
C LEU A 219 -12.31 -15.95 9.71
N GLN A 220 -13.23 -15.80 8.76
CA GLN A 220 -13.19 -16.49 7.48
C GLN A 220 -12.06 -15.90 6.63
N THR A 221 -10.98 -16.67 6.44
CA THR A 221 -9.79 -16.25 5.69
C THR A 221 -9.89 -16.55 4.20
N CYS A 222 -10.86 -17.37 3.79
CA CYS A 222 -11.07 -17.82 2.42
C CYS A 222 -9.91 -18.63 1.82
N LEU A 223 -8.86 -18.86 2.60
CA LEU A 223 -7.70 -19.64 2.19
C LEU A 223 -7.99 -21.14 2.38
N PRO A 224 -7.36 -21.99 1.57
CA PRO A 224 -7.35 -23.42 1.84
C PRO A 224 -6.76 -23.74 3.22
N ALA A 225 -7.19 -24.84 3.84
CA ALA A 225 -6.64 -25.29 5.12
C ALA A 225 -5.12 -25.45 5.07
N GLY A 226 -4.42 -25.03 6.12
CA GLY A 226 -2.96 -25.05 6.21
C GLY A 226 -2.42 -24.04 7.20
N GLU A 227 -1.10 -24.04 7.39
CA GLU A 227 -0.41 -23.04 8.20
C GLU A 227 0.21 -21.97 7.30
N TYR A 228 0.00 -20.71 7.65
CA TYR A 228 0.43 -19.56 6.86
C TYR A 228 1.27 -18.61 7.70
N CYS A 229 2.38 -18.11 7.15
CA CYS A 229 3.21 -17.12 7.82
C CYS A 229 2.61 -15.72 7.65
N ASP A 230 2.50 -14.98 8.76
CA ASP A 230 2.16 -13.57 8.72
C ASP A 230 3.33 -12.76 8.13
N VAL A 231 3.10 -12.19 6.96
CA VAL A 231 4.14 -11.48 6.20
C VAL A 231 4.39 -10.05 6.71
N ILE A 232 3.62 -9.59 7.70
CA ILE A 232 3.83 -8.31 8.40
C ILE A 232 4.86 -8.51 9.53
N SER A 233 4.56 -9.39 10.49
CA SER A 233 5.46 -9.66 11.62
C SER A 233 6.73 -10.42 11.22
N GLY A 234 6.70 -11.18 10.12
CA GLY A 234 7.86 -11.93 9.63
C GLY A 234 7.80 -12.26 8.14
N SER A 235 8.40 -13.38 7.78
CA SER A 235 8.46 -13.92 6.41
C SER A 235 8.50 -15.46 6.46
N LEU A 236 8.16 -16.10 5.35
CA LEU A 236 8.47 -17.51 5.12
C LEU A 236 9.92 -17.64 4.64
N ILE A 237 10.78 -18.26 5.45
CA ILE A 237 12.19 -18.49 5.14
C ILE A 237 12.52 -19.95 5.42
N ASN A 238 13.02 -20.67 4.41
CA ASN A 238 13.45 -22.07 4.52
C ASN A 238 12.38 -23.00 5.12
N GLY A 239 11.10 -22.79 4.76
CA GLY A 239 9.99 -23.61 5.26
C GLY A 239 9.58 -23.31 6.71
N ALA A 240 9.93 -22.14 7.25
CA ALA A 240 9.52 -21.71 8.58
C ALA A 240 9.10 -20.23 8.60
N CYS A 241 8.11 -19.91 9.44
CA CYS A 241 7.71 -18.53 9.70
C CYS A 241 8.70 -17.88 10.68
N THR A 242 9.21 -16.70 10.32
CA THR A 242 10.07 -15.91 11.22
C THR A 242 9.29 -14.98 12.15
N GLY A 243 7.98 -14.87 11.94
CA GLY A 243 7.04 -14.10 12.76
C GLY A 243 5.88 -14.98 13.22
N LYS A 244 4.68 -14.40 13.32
CA LYS A 244 3.46 -15.14 13.63
C LYS A 244 3.10 -16.11 12.50
N SER A 245 2.34 -17.15 12.84
CA SER A 245 1.62 -17.99 11.88
C SER A 245 0.13 -18.02 12.20
N VAL A 246 -0.67 -18.34 11.19
CA VAL A 246 -2.11 -18.58 11.30
C VAL A 246 -2.42 -19.96 10.74
N THR A 247 -3.02 -20.80 11.56
CA THR A 247 -3.60 -22.07 11.11
C THR A 247 -5.00 -21.82 10.59
N VAL A 248 -5.24 -22.20 9.34
CA VAL A 248 -6.53 -22.16 8.65
C VAL A 248 -7.12 -23.57 8.64
N ASP A 249 -8.37 -23.71 9.09
CA ASP A 249 -9.07 -24.99 9.13
C ASP A 249 -9.70 -25.40 7.77
N ASP A 250 -10.31 -26.59 7.72
CA ASP A 250 -10.96 -27.14 6.52
C ASP A 250 -12.15 -26.30 6.01
N TYR A 251 -12.66 -25.37 6.83
CA TYR A 251 -13.74 -24.46 6.48
C TYR A 251 -13.23 -23.05 6.14
N GLY A 252 -11.92 -22.85 6.09
CA GLY A 252 -11.28 -21.58 5.77
C GLY A 252 -11.19 -20.59 6.93
N TYR A 253 -11.55 -20.98 8.16
CA TYR A 253 -11.45 -20.12 9.33
C TYR A 253 -10.06 -20.17 9.96
N GLY A 254 -9.59 -19.02 10.44
CA GLY A 254 -8.34 -18.91 11.20
C GLY A 254 -8.51 -17.96 12.38
N HIS A 255 -7.78 -18.22 13.47
CA HIS A 255 -7.74 -17.32 14.62
C HIS A 255 -6.81 -16.14 14.34
N ILE A 256 -7.36 -14.93 14.34
CA ILE A 256 -6.64 -13.69 14.03
C ILE A 256 -6.47 -12.88 15.31
N SER A 257 -5.22 -12.61 15.67
CA SER A 257 -4.86 -11.80 16.84
C SER A 257 -3.89 -10.67 16.49
N ILE A 258 -4.32 -9.44 16.75
CA ILE A 258 -3.53 -8.21 16.59
C ILE A 258 -3.73 -7.36 17.85
N ASN A 259 -2.74 -7.36 18.74
CA ASN A 259 -2.76 -6.56 19.96
C ASN A 259 -2.39 -5.10 19.69
N THR A 260 -2.87 -4.19 20.53
CA THR A 260 -2.66 -2.75 20.34
C THR A 260 -1.22 -2.30 20.57
N ASP A 261 -0.47 -3.06 21.36
CA ASP A 261 0.94 -2.84 21.69
C ASP A 261 1.91 -3.40 20.64
N GLU A 262 1.41 -4.09 19.61
CA GLU A 262 2.24 -4.58 18.51
C GLU A 262 2.82 -3.43 17.68
N LEU A 263 4.00 -3.67 17.11
CA LEU A 263 4.70 -2.71 16.24
C LEU A 263 3.87 -2.34 15.00
N ASP A 264 3.03 -3.26 14.54
CA ASP A 264 2.21 -3.14 13.34
C ASP A 264 0.77 -3.55 13.68
N GLY A 265 -0.21 -2.73 13.30
CA GLY A 265 -1.63 -3.03 13.48
C GLY A 265 -2.23 -3.83 12.31
N VAL A 266 -1.43 -4.69 11.66
CA VAL A 266 -1.83 -5.47 10.47
C VAL A 266 -1.36 -6.90 10.61
N LEU A 267 -2.16 -7.83 10.11
CA LEU A 267 -1.77 -9.21 9.83
C LEU A 267 -2.14 -9.52 8.38
N ALA A 268 -1.22 -10.13 7.63
CA ALA A 268 -1.48 -10.52 6.24
C ALA A 268 -0.91 -11.91 5.94
N ILE A 269 -1.72 -12.75 5.31
CA ILE A 269 -1.35 -14.11 4.90
C ILE A 269 -1.80 -14.36 3.45
N HIS A 270 -1.01 -15.12 2.69
CA HIS A 270 -1.35 -15.46 1.31
C HIS A 270 -0.79 -16.82 0.90
N THR A 271 -1.30 -17.35 -0.21
CA THR A 271 -0.95 -18.68 -0.77
C THR A 271 0.55 -18.93 -0.92
N ASP A 272 1.32 -17.95 -1.41
CA ASP A 272 2.78 -18.09 -1.52
C ASP A 272 3.55 -18.02 -0.17
N ALA A 273 2.86 -17.78 0.95
CA ALA A 273 3.42 -17.77 2.31
C ALA A 273 2.87 -18.93 3.18
N ARG A 274 2.33 -19.97 2.53
CA ARG A 274 1.88 -21.21 3.18
C ARG A 274 3.06 -22.16 3.40
N LEU A 275 3.05 -22.87 4.54
CA LEU A 275 3.96 -23.98 4.84
C LEU A 275 3.60 -25.28 4.10
#